data_AF-A0A653K913-F1
#
_entry.id   AF-A0A653K913-F1
#
_cell.length_a   1.000
_cell.length_b   1.000
_cell.length_c   1.000
_cell.angle_alpha   90.00
_cell.angle_beta   90.00
_cell.angle_gamma   90.00
#
_symmetry.space_group_name_H-M   'P 1'
#
loop_
_entity.id
_entity.type
_entity.pdbx_description
1 polymer ?
#
loop_
_entity_poly.entity_id
_entity_poly.type
_entity_poly.pdbx_seq_one_letter_code
_entity_poly.pdbx_strand_id
1 'polypeptide(L)'
;MSLRLIKPHVRFKQSYNDYMNELADEECYPLTLDFDHTDFDKFLNKLEQYEKGQFLQEGHVANITYWLVDDHEIIGVSNLRPQLNAQIQHCGGHIGLGIRPSRRRQNLGTKLLELTIQEAWELGLTQLHIHCFRQKSFKQTMAVLILNLC
;
A
#
# COMPACT_ATOMS: atom_id res chain seq x y z
N MET A 1 -17.04 -8.37 -11.08
CA MET A 1 -15.81 -7.80 -10.49
C MET A 1 -14.63 -8.64 -10.94
N SER A 2 -13.69 -8.05 -11.67
CA SER A 2 -12.43 -8.68 -12.08
C SER A 2 -11.30 -7.93 -11.38
N LEU A 3 -11.08 -8.30 -10.11
CA LEU A 3 -10.08 -7.67 -9.27
C LEU A 3 -8.68 -8.07 -9.74
N ARG A 4 -7.82 -7.07 -9.96
CA ARG A 4 -6.43 -7.26 -10.38
C ARG A 4 -5.50 -6.37 -9.57
N LEU A 5 -4.37 -6.92 -9.16
CA LEU A 5 -3.26 -6.14 -8.62
C LEU A 5 -2.39 -5.67 -9.79
N ILE A 6 -2.11 -4.37 -9.86
CA ILE A 6 -1.34 -3.79 -10.96
C ILE A 6 -0.32 -2.77 -10.46
N LYS A 7 0.68 -2.48 -11.30
CA LYS A 7 1.54 -1.31 -11.12
C LYS A 7 0.77 0.00 -11.40
N PRO A 8 1.12 1.10 -10.71
CA PRO A 8 0.60 2.44 -10.99
C PRO A 8 0.72 2.81 -12.47
N HIS A 9 -0.34 3.41 -13.02
CA HIS A 9 -0.38 3.78 -14.43
C HIS A 9 -1.26 4.99 -14.68
N VAL A 10 -0.85 5.87 -15.61
CA VAL A 10 -1.51 7.15 -15.92
C VAL A 10 -3.00 7.04 -16.24
N ARG A 11 -3.41 5.92 -16.83
CA ARG A 11 -4.82 5.65 -17.18
C ARG A 11 -5.80 5.69 -16.00
N PHE A 12 -5.32 5.55 -14.76
CA PHE A 12 -6.17 5.60 -13.57
C PHE A 12 -6.16 6.96 -12.86
N LYS A 13 -5.56 8.01 -13.47
CA LYS A 13 -5.48 9.36 -12.88
C LYS A 13 -6.82 9.84 -12.30
N GLN A 14 -7.90 9.71 -13.07
CA GLN A 14 -9.21 10.13 -12.61
C GLN A 14 -9.68 9.33 -11.38
N SER A 15 -9.60 8.00 -11.43
CA SER A 15 -9.99 7.17 -10.29
C SER A 15 -9.11 7.37 -9.06
N TYR A 16 -7.82 7.70 -9.24
CA TYR A 16 -6.94 8.03 -8.12
C TYR A 16 -7.39 9.33 -7.46
N ASN A 17 -7.65 10.37 -8.25
CA ASN A 17 -8.14 11.65 -7.73
C ASN A 17 -9.48 11.50 -7.00
N ASP A 18 -10.41 10.71 -7.55
CA ASP A 18 -11.69 10.43 -6.88
C ASP A 18 -11.48 9.67 -5.56
N TYR A 19 -10.53 8.73 -5.53
CA TYR A 19 -10.15 8.05 -4.29
C TYR A 19 -9.56 9.03 -3.26
N MET A 20 -8.64 9.93 -3.67
CA MET A 20 -8.08 10.94 -2.76
C MET A 20 -9.16 11.90 -2.23
N ASN A 21 -10.11 12.30 -3.07
CA ASN A 21 -11.26 13.10 -2.65
C ASN A 21 -12.14 12.38 -1.62
N GLU A 22 -12.33 11.06 -1.75
CA GLU A 22 -13.06 10.26 -0.78
C GLU A 22 -12.34 10.14 0.57
N LEU A 23 -11.01 10.07 0.56
CA LEU A 23 -10.21 10.05 1.78
C LEU A 23 -10.32 11.36 2.56
N ALA A 24 -10.46 12.49 1.87
CA ALA A 24 -10.55 13.82 2.47
C ALA A 24 -9.42 14.06 3.49
N ASP A 25 -9.76 14.25 4.78
CA ASP A 25 -8.80 14.50 5.86
C ASP A 25 -8.47 13.22 6.67
N GLU A 26 -8.87 12.04 6.21
CA GLU A 26 -8.49 10.79 6.86
C GLU A 26 -6.98 10.57 6.77
N GLU A 27 -6.39 10.06 7.86
CA GLU A 27 -4.98 9.66 7.86
C GLU A 27 -4.75 8.57 6.80
N CYS A 28 -3.83 8.83 5.88
CA CYS A 28 -3.66 8.01 4.69
C CYS A 28 -2.61 6.91 4.92
N TYR A 29 -3.00 5.67 4.67
CA TYR A 29 -2.11 4.52 4.68
C TYR A 29 -2.28 3.74 3.37
N PRO A 30 -1.20 3.38 2.65
CA PRO A 30 0.20 3.51 3.03
C PRO A 30 0.85 4.85 2.62
N LEU A 31 2.11 5.07 3.03
CA LEU A 31 2.92 6.30 2.84
C LEU A 31 2.74 6.99 1.47
N THR A 32 2.64 6.21 0.38
CA THR A 32 2.57 6.79 -0.97
C THR A 32 1.28 7.55 -1.25
N LEU A 33 0.24 7.36 -0.45
CA LEU A 33 -0.99 8.16 -0.53
C LEU A 33 -0.79 9.61 -0.08
N ASP A 34 0.19 9.87 0.80
CA ASP A 34 0.54 11.23 1.26
C ASP A 34 1.39 12.02 0.26
N PHE A 35 1.80 11.41 -0.85
CA PHE A 35 2.60 12.11 -1.83
C PHE A 35 1.75 13.12 -2.63
N ASP A 36 2.37 14.25 -2.94
CA ASP A 36 1.80 15.20 -3.90
C ASP A 36 1.53 14.49 -5.24
N HIS A 37 0.29 14.60 -5.69
CA HIS A 37 -0.24 13.98 -6.90
C HIS A 37 -0.89 15.00 -7.85
N THR A 38 -0.70 16.30 -7.60
CA THR A 38 -1.20 17.38 -8.46
C THR A 38 -0.64 17.25 -9.89
N ASP A 39 0.66 17.00 -10.01
CA ASP A 39 1.32 16.57 -11.24
C ASP A 39 1.45 15.04 -11.26
N PHE A 40 0.48 14.38 -11.90
CA PHE A 40 0.35 12.93 -11.85
C PHE A 40 1.54 12.18 -12.46
N ASP A 41 2.17 12.73 -13.50
CA ASP A 41 3.33 12.07 -14.12
C ASP A 41 4.56 12.16 -13.20
N LYS A 42 4.77 13.29 -12.52
CA LYS A 42 5.80 13.39 -11.47
C LYS A 42 5.51 12.49 -10.29
N PHE A 43 4.24 12.36 -9.90
CA PHE A 43 3.83 11.42 -8.86
C PHE A 43 4.19 9.98 -9.23
N LEU A 44 3.82 9.52 -10.43
CA LEU A 44 4.17 8.17 -10.90
C LEU A 44 5.68 7.95 -10.95
N ASN A 45 6.45 8.92 -11.43
CA ASN A 45 7.91 8.86 -11.42
C ASN A 45 8.46 8.75 -9.99
N LYS A 46 7.90 9.50 -9.04
CA LYS A 46 8.29 9.40 -7.63
C LYS A 46 8.02 8.00 -7.06
N LEU A 47 6.91 7.35 -7.41
CA LEU A 47 6.65 5.97 -7.01
C LEU A 47 7.71 5.00 -7.56
N GLU A 48 8.10 5.16 -8.83
CA GLU A 48 9.15 4.34 -9.46
C GLU A 48 10.53 4.59 -8.82
N GLN A 49 10.85 5.83 -8.44
CA GLN A 49 12.07 6.16 -7.70
C GLN A 49 12.10 5.48 -6.34
N TYR A 50 10.99 5.49 -5.60
CA TYR A 50 10.86 4.80 -4.32
C TYR A 50 11.03 3.28 -4.47
N GLU A 51 10.52 2.68 -5.54
CA GLU A 51 10.74 1.27 -5.86
C GLU A 51 12.21 0.93 -6.10
N LYS A 52 12.95 1.83 -6.76
CA LYS A 52 14.40 1.69 -7.00
C LYS A 52 15.27 2.09 -5.80
N GLY A 53 14.66 2.52 -4.69
CA GLY A 53 15.37 3.04 -3.52
C GLY A 53 16.10 4.36 -3.76
N GLN A 54 15.64 5.15 -4.72
CA GLN A 54 16.24 6.43 -5.11
C GLN A 54 15.52 7.60 -4.44
N PHE A 55 16.28 8.64 -4.07
CA PHE A 55 15.75 9.87 -3.47
C PHE A 55 14.82 9.63 -2.26
N LEU A 56 15.10 8.57 -1.49
CA LEU A 56 14.35 8.26 -0.28
C LEU A 56 14.59 9.36 0.76
N GLN A 57 13.52 9.78 1.43
CA GLN A 57 13.65 10.65 2.59
C GLN A 57 14.23 9.87 3.78
N GLU A 58 14.84 10.58 4.70
CA GLU A 58 15.41 10.00 5.92
C GLU A 58 14.38 9.12 6.64
N GLY A 59 14.78 7.90 7.03
CA GLY A 59 13.91 6.93 7.71
C GLY A 59 12.96 6.14 6.79
N HIS A 60 12.81 6.50 5.52
CA HIS A 60 12.03 5.71 4.55
C HIS A 60 12.83 4.50 4.04
N VAL A 61 12.10 3.52 3.50
CA VAL A 61 12.69 2.35 2.80
C VAL A 61 12.10 2.25 1.40
N ALA A 62 12.84 1.58 0.51
CA ALA A 62 12.35 1.27 -0.82
C ALA A 62 11.05 0.46 -0.74
N ASN A 63 10.10 0.76 -1.63
CA ASN A 63 8.84 0.04 -1.68
C ASN A 63 8.24 0.01 -3.08
N ILE A 64 7.56 -1.09 -3.36
CA ILE A 64 6.83 -1.33 -4.60
C ILE A 64 5.38 -0.96 -4.34
N THR A 65 4.89 0.05 -5.04
CA THR A 65 3.47 0.43 -5.00
C THR A 65 2.67 -0.46 -5.94
N TYR A 66 1.55 -0.97 -5.45
CA TYR A 66 0.55 -1.69 -6.21
C TYR A 66 -0.84 -1.10 -5.99
N TRP A 67 -1.67 -1.14 -7.02
CA TRP A 67 -3.09 -0.75 -6.95
C TRP A 67 -3.97 -1.97 -7.19
N LEU A 68 -4.94 -2.19 -6.30
CA LEU A 68 -6.05 -3.11 -6.56
C LEU A 68 -7.06 -2.38 -7.41
N VAL A 69 -7.39 -2.93 -8.57
CA VAL A 69 -8.37 -2.33 -9.49
C VAL A 69 -9.49 -3.30 -9.83
N ASP A 70 -10.69 -2.76 -10.01
CA ASP A 70 -11.79 -3.42 -10.72
C ASP A 70 -12.05 -2.61 -11.99
N ASP A 71 -11.76 -3.20 -13.14
CA ASP A 71 -11.80 -2.53 -14.44
C ASP A 71 -10.97 -1.22 -14.48
N HIS A 72 -11.64 -0.05 -14.49
CA HIS A 72 -11.04 1.29 -14.52
C HIS A 72 -10.98 1.98 -13.16
N GLU A 73 -11.40 1.29 -12.09
CA GLU A 73 -11.53 1.87 -10.76
C GLU A 73 -10.47 1.33 -9.80
N ILE A 74 -9.78 2.24 -9.11
CA ILE A 74 -8.92 1.91 -7.97
C ILE A 74 -9.79 1.62 -6.75
N ILE A 75 -9.56 0.44 -6.17
CA ILE A 75 -10.25 -0.10 -5.00
C ILE A 75 -9.37 0.02 -3.74
N GLY A 76 -8.05 -0.05 -3.91
CA GLY A 76 -7.11 0.04 -2.81
C GLY A 76 -5.67 0.15 -3.28
N VAL A 77 -4.78 0.47 -2.34
CA VAL A 77 -3.35 0.70 -2.58
C VAL A 77 -2.55 -0.12 -1.58
N SER A 78 -1.45 -0.72 -2.05
CA SER A 78 -0.49 -1.40 -1.19
C SER A 78 0.95 -0.93 -1.47
N ASN A 79 1.75 -0.88 -0.42
CA ASN A 79 3.20 -0.79 -0.52
C ASN A 79 3.81 -2.09 0.00
N LEU A 80 4.57 -2.78 -0.86
CA LEU A 80 5.40 -3.91 -0.50
C LEU A 80 6.85 -3.45 -0.35
N ARG A 81 7.45 -3.68 0.82
CA ARG A 81 8.81 -3.31 1.17
C ARG A 81 9.66 -4.57 1.19
N PRO A 82 10.53 -4.80 0.19
CA PRO A 82 11.39 -5.98 0.15
C PRO A 82 12.39 -6.03 1.32
N GLN A 83 12.76 -4.88 1.86
CA GLN A 83 13.67 -4.73 2.99
C GLN A 83 13.13 -3.73 4.00
N LEU A 84 13.39 -4.00 5.29
CA LEU A 84 13.01 -3.12 6.39
C LEU A 84 14.26 -2.53 7.04
N ASN A 85 14.14 -1.29 7.51
CA ASN A 85 15.07 -0.71 8.47
C ASN A 85 14.54 -0.94 9.90
N ALA A 86 15.35 -0.61 10.92
CA ALA A 86 14.97 -0.82 12.32
C ALA A 86 13.62 -0.17 12.68
N GLN A 87 13.36 1.06 12.21
CA GLN A 87 12.12 1.76 12.49
C GLN A 87 10.90 1.06 11.86
N ILE A 88 10.96 0.76 10.56
CA ILE A 88 9.84 0.14 9.84
C ILE A 88 9.59 -1.30 10.33
N GLN A 89 10.63 -2.01 10.79
CA GLN A 89 10.48 -3.33 11.40
C GLN A 89 9.61 -3.29 12.68
N HIS A 90 9.59 -2.17 13.41
CA HIS A 90 8.83 -2.05 14.65
C HIS A 90 7.38 -1.58 14.46
N CYS A 91 7.07 -0.80 13.42
CA CYS A 91 5.75 -0.19 13.28
C CYS A 91 5.15 -0.21 11.87
N GLY A 92 5.87 -0.63 10.83
CA GLY A 92 5.39 -0.57 9.44
C GLY A 92 5.31 -1.92 8.71
N GLY A 93 6.21 -2.85 9.03
CA GLY A 93 6.29 -4.15 8.38
C GLY A 93 6.56 -4.09 6.87
N HIS A 94 6.49 -5.24 6.22
CA HIS A 94 6.72 -5.42 4.79
C HIS A 94 5.54 -4.93 3.94
N ILE A 95 4.30 -5.00 4.46
CA ILE A 95 3.12 -4.65 3.68
C ILE A 95 2.31 -3.59 4.42
N GLY A 96 2.13 -2.44 3.76
CA GLY A 96 1.11 -1.45 4.10
C GLY A 96 -0.04 -1.51 3.10
N LEU A 97 -1.28 -1.30 3.54
CA LEU A 97 -2.46 -1.36 2.69
C LEU A 97 -3.56 -0.37 3.11
N GLY A 98 -4.28 0.13 2.11
CA GLY A 98 -5.42 1.02 2.27
C GLY A 98 -6.53 0.68 1.29
N ILE A 99 -7.79 0.74 1.76
CA ILE A 99 -8.98 0.51 0.93
C ILE A 99 -9.76 1.80 0.78
N ARG A 100 -10.17 2.08 -0.46
CA ARG A 100 -11.03 3.19 -0.84
C ARG A 100 -12.28 3.26 0.02
N PRO A 101 -12.62 4.40 0.63
CA PRO A 101 -13.73 4.52 1.58
C PRO A 101 -15.04 3.89 1.11
N SER A 102 -15.48 4.20 -0.11
CA SER A 102 -16.70 3.65 -0.71
C SER A 102 -16.68 2.12 -0.92
N ARG A 103 -15.50 1.50 -0.89
CA ARG A 103 -15.26 0.07 -1.13
C ARG A 103 -14.93 -0.72 0.15
N ARG A 104 -14.95 -0.07 1.33
CA ARG A 104 -14.70 -0.73 2.63
C ARG A 104 -15.84 -1.69 3.02
N ARG A 105 -15.56 -2.57 3.99
CA ARG A 105 -16.49 -3.60 4.52
C ARG A 105 -16.98 -4.64 3.51
N GLN A 106 -16.21 -4.85 2.44
CA GLN A 106 -16.48 -5.82 1.37
C GLN A 106 -15.40 -6.90 1.26
N ASN A 107 -14.61 -7.12 2.33
CA ASN A 107 -13.46 -8.04 2.38
C ASN A 107 -12.35 -7.78 1.34
N LEU A 108 -12.36 -6.63 0.67
CA LEU A 108 -11.36 -6.24 -0.33
C LEU A 108 -9.96 -6.02 0.26
N GLY A 109 -9.86 -5.66 1.54
CA GLY A 109 -8.58 -5.58 2.26
C GLY A 109 -7.85 -6.91 2.34
N THR A 110 -8.59 -7.99 2.63
CA THR A 110 -8.04 -9.35 2.62
C THR A 110 -7.56 -9.73 1.22
N LYS A 111 -8.35 -9.39 0.18
CA LYS A 111 -7.96 -9.71 -1.19
C LYS A 111 -6.70 -8.97 -1.64
N LEU A 112 -6.59 -7.69 -1.29
CA LEU A 112 -5.38 -6.89 -1.54
C LEU A 112 -4.16 -7.49 -0.85
N LEU A 113 -4.31 -7.90 0.42
CA LEU A 113 -3.23 -8.53 1.16
C LEU A 113 -2.79 -9.85 0.51
N GLU A 114 -3.73 -10.74 0.17
CA GLU A 114 -3.43 -12.02 -0.50
C GLU A 114 -2.60 -11.82 -1.78
N LEU A 115 -3.05 -10.91 -2.66
CA LEU A 115 -2.35 -10.65 -3.92
C LEU A 115 -0.96 -10.02 -3.67
N THR A 116 -0.83 -9.15 -2.68
CA THR A 116 0.47 -8.53 -2.35
C THR A 116 1.45 -9.54 -1.74
N ILE A 117 0.95 -10.52 -0.97
CA ILE A 117 1.77 -11.63 -0.46
C ILE A 117 2.29 -12.47 -1.62
N GLN A 118 1.45 -12.74 -2.64
CA GLN A 118 1.89 -13.47 -3.82
C GLN A 118 3.04 -12.74 -4.54
N GLU A 119 2.94 -11.43 -4.75
CA GLU A 119 4.04 -10.62 -5.30
C GLU A 119 5.31 -10.72 -4.46
N ALA A 120 5.18 -10.72 -3.12
CA ALA A 120 6.32 -10.91 -2.24
C ALA A 120 7.00 -12.28 -2.41
N TRP A 121 6.23 -13.34 -2.67
CA TRP A 121 6.78 -14.66 -2.99
C TRP A 121 7.52 -14.68 -4.32
N GLU A 122 6.96 -14.05 -5.34
CA GLU A 122 7.59 -13.94 -6.66
C GLU A 122 8.91 -13.15 -6.59
N LEU A 123 9.04 -12.25 -5.61
CA LEU A 123 10.29 -11.55 -5.28
C LEU A 123 11.25 -12.34 -4.37
N GLY A 124 10.87 -13.53 -3.92
CA GLY A 124 11.72 -14.41 -3.11
C GLY A 124 11.69 -14.14 -1.60
N LEU A 125 10.71 -13.40 -1.08
CA LEU A 125 10.57 -13.18 0.36
C LEU A 125 9.99 -14.42 1.05
N THR A 126 10.69 -14.93 2.06
CA THR A 126 10.32 -16.13 2.83
C THR A 126 9.67 -15.82 4.18
N GLN A 127 9.73 -14.58 4.63
CA GLN A 127 9.10 -14.12 5.86
C GLN A 127 8.52 -12.72 5.66
N LEU A 128 7.29 -12.52 6.12
CA LEU A 128 6.62 -11.23 6.11
C LEU A 128 6.20 -10.82 7.51
N HIS A 129 6.64 -9.65 7.93
CA HIS A 129 6.18 -8.95 9.13
C HIS A 129 5.10 -7.99 8.68
N ILE A 130 3.87 -8.19 9.12
CA ILE A 130 2.73 -7.34 8.73
C ILE A 130 2.12 -6.77 10.01
N HIS A 131 2.03 -5.45 10.07
CA HIS A 131 1.49 -4.75 11.22
C HIS A 131 0.03 -4.40 10.90
N CYS A 132 -0.88 -4.90 11.73
CA CYS A 132 -2.29 -4.59 11.66
C CYS A 132 -2.68 -3.76 12.86
N PHE A 133 -3.08 -2.51 12.63
CA PHE A 133 -3.62 -1.67 13.67
C PHE A 133 -5.11 -1.93 13.76
N ARG A 134 -5.54 -2.46 14.91
CA ARG A 134 -6.96 -2.55 15.25
C ARG A 134 -7.30 -1.39 16.16
N GLN A 135 -8.12 -0.47 15.67
CA GLN A 135 -8.72 0.55 16.53
C GLN A 135 -9.94 -0.02 17.23
N LYS A 136 -9.91 -0.08 18.57
CA LYS A 136 -11.07 -0.35 19.42
C LYS A 136 -11.20 0.77 20.42
N SER A 137 -12.20 1.63 20.24
CA SER A 137 -12.34 2.85 21.05
C SER A 137 -11.06 3.72 20.93
N PHE A 138 -10.85 4.73 21.78
CA PHE A 138 -9.63 5.57 21.80
C PHE A 138 -8.31 4.81 22.09
N LYS A 139 -8.26 3.48 21.93
CA LYS A 139 -7.06 2.65 22.06
C LYS A 139 -6.76 1.98 20.73
N GLN A 140 -5.56 2.22 20.21
CA GLN A 140 -5.00 1.47 19.10
C GLN A 140 -4.24 0.26 19.66
N THR A 141 -4.51 -0.92 19.13
CA THR A 141 -3.73 -2.13 19.45
C THR A 141 -3.06 -2.61 18.17
N MET A 142 -1.73 -2.68 18.18
CA MET A 142 -0.93 -3.20 17.09
C MET A 142 -0.81 -4.71 17.23
N ALA A 143 -1.30 -5.45 16.24
CA ALA A 143 -1.01 -6.86 16.09
C ALA A 143 0.10 -7.03 15.04
N VAL A 144 1.15 -7.76 15.37
CA VAL A 144 2.18 -8.15 14.40
C VAL A 144 1.86 -9.57 13.95
N LEU A 145 1.56 -9.73 12.67
CA LEU A 145 1.44 -11.02 12.03
C LEU A 145 2.80 -11.34 11.39
N ILE A 146 3.51 -12.32 11.93
CA ILE A 146 4.70 -12.88 11.30
C ILE A 146 4.24 -14.09 10.51
N LEU A 147 4.24 -13.96 9.18
CA LEU A 147 4.00 -15.07 8.27
C LEU A 147 5.35 -15.67 7.91
N ASN A 148 5.59 -16.90 8.39
CA ASN A 148 6.65 -17.74 7.86
C ASN A 148 6.09 -18.43 6.63
N LEU A 149 6.67 -18.14 5.48
CA LEU A 149 6.18 -18.59 4.18
C LEU A 149 7.03 -19.81 3.79
N CYS A 150 6.78 -20.93 4.47
CA CYS A 150 7.39 -22.24 4.22
C CYS A 150 6.36 -23.20 3.63
#